data_AF-R2RFV1-F1
#
_entry.id   AF-R2RFV1-F1
#
_cell.length_a   1.000
_cell.length_b   1.000
_cell.length_c   1.000
_cell.angle_alpha   90.00
_cell.angle_beta   90.00
_cell.angle_gamma   90.00
#
_symmetry.space_group_name_H-M   'P 1'
#
loop_
_entity.id
_entity.type
_entity.pdbx_description
1 polymer ?
#
loop_
_entity_poly.entity_id
_entity_poly.type
_entity_poly.pdbx_seq_one_letter_code
_entity_poly.pdbx_strand_id
1 'polypeptide(L)'
;MLKKIILRLPFIFYFIPYVHLSLATDYLFDSIVGIFLFLLLTVIIGFYAKMTQQISLLVFGNLINILLSCALILFKSPLVSLYHSSSPFVAAVPLIALFLITQLTGIFWGYILQKEASFNGQN
;
A
#
# COMPACT_ATOMS: atom_id res chain seq x y z
N MET A 1 -12.80 15.99 -18.27
CA MET A 1 -12.66 15.79 -16.81
C MET A 1 -12.73 14.33 -16.39
N LEU A 2 -13.75 13.56 -16.83
CA LEU A 2 -14.00 12.17 -16.39
C LEU A 2 -12.79 11.22 -16.53
N LYS A 3 -12.06 11.26 -17.66
CA LYS A 3 -10.85 10.42 -17.86
C LYS A 3 -9.78 10.64 -16.78
N LYS A 4 -9.56 11.88 -16.34
CA LYS A 4 -8.57 12.19 -15.27
C LYS A 4 -9.03 11.68 -13.90
N ILE A 5 -10.33 11.60 -13.65
CA ILE A 5 -10.91 11.07 -12.42
C ILE A 5 -10.78 9.55 -12.39
N ILE A 6 -11.09 8.88 -13.50
CA ILE A 6 -10.96 7.42 -13.62
C ILE A 6 -9.51 6.99 -13.38
N LEU A 7 -8.54 7.76 -13.89
CA LEU A 7 -7.12 7.48 -13.67
C LEU A 7 -6.64 7.66 -12.21
N ARG A 8 -7.47 8.25 -11.33
CA ARG A 8 -7.15 8.46 -9.91
C ARG A 8 -7.90 7.48 -9.00
N LEU A 9 -8.90 6.76 -9.51
CA LEU A 9 -9.71 5.80 -8.74
C LEU A 9 -8.88 4.81 -7.92
N PRO A 10 -7.79 4.21 -8.46
CA PRO A 10 -6.99 3.26 -7.70
C PRO A 10 -6.37 3.84 -6.42
N PHE A 11 -6.20 5.16 -6.32
CA PHE A 11 -5.63 5.81 -5.13
C PHE A 11 -6.64 6.01 -4.00
N ILE A 12 -7.94 5.84 -4.25
CA ILE A 12 -8.96 5.81 -3.18
C ILE A 12 -8.65 4.68 -2.19
N PHE A 13 -7.99 3.62 -2.67
CA PHE A 13 -7.50 2.52 -1.85
C PHE A 13 -6.67 2.98 -0.63
N TYR A 14 -5.96 4.10 -0.72
CA TYR A 14 -5.15 4.61 0.38
C TYR A 14 -5.94 5.09 1.59
N PHE A 15 -7.24 5.38 1.44
CA PHE A 15 -8.14 5.65 2.56
C PHE A 15 -8.53 4.38 3.33
N ILE A 16 -8.28 3.19 2.77
CA ILE A 16 -8.45 1.91 3.46
C ILE A 16 -7.15 1.62 4.21
N PRO A 17 -7.14 1.61 5.56
CA PRO A 17 -5.94 1.42 6.38
C PRO A 17 -5.44 -0.02 6.31
N TYR A 18 -4.88 -0.42 5.17
CA TYR A 18 -4.56 -1.81 4.85
C TYR A 18 -3.48 -2.40 5.75
N VAL A 19 -2.60 -1.59 6.36
CA VAL A 19 -1.69 -2.07 7.42
C VAL A 19 -2.48 -2.55 8.62
N HIS A 20 -3.43 -1.74 9.10
CA HIS A 20 -4.29 -2.11 10.21
C HIS A 20 -5.16 -3.32 9.85
N LEU A 21 -5.74 -3.33 8.65
CA LEU A 21 -6.62 -4.42 8.20
C LEU A 21 -5.84 -5.74 8.05
N SER A 22 -4.61 -5.70 7.54
CA SER A 22 -3.74 -6.88 7.45
C SER A 22 -3.49 -7.51 8.81
N LEU A 23 -3.10 -6.68 9.79
CA LEU A 23 -2.88 -7.12 11.17
C LEU A 23 -4.16 -7.62 11.83
N ALA A 24 -5.30 -6.98 11.54
CA ALA A 24 -6.60 -7.42 12.03
C ALA A 24 -7.01 -8.76 11.41
N THR A 25 -6.75 -9.00 10.12
CA THR A 25 -7.06 -10.28 9.46
C THR A 25 -6.17 -11.39 9.99
N ASP A 26 -4.87 -11.13 10.12
CA ASP A 26 -3.91 -12.06 10.71
C ASP A 26 -4.36 -12.47 12.12
N TYR A 27 -4.79 -11.51 12.94
CA TYR A 27 -5.23 -11.76 14.30
C TYR A 27 -6.62 -12.43 14.42
N LEU A 28 -7.62 -11.95 13.70
CA LEU A 28 -9.01 -12.42 13.87
C LEU A 28 -9.26 -13.78 13.22
N PHE A 29 -8.45 -14.15 12.22
CA PHE A 29 -8.65 -15.35 11.42
C PHE A 29 -7.43 -16.26 11.39
N ASP A 30 -6.38 -15.97 12.18
CA ASP A 30 -5.08 -16.67 12.17
C ASP A 30 -4.54 -16.85 10.75
N SER A 31 -4.66 -15.80 9.93
CA SER A 31 -4.52 -15.89 8.48
C SER A 31 -3.70 -14.77 7.87
N ILE A 32 -2.55 -15.15 7.33
CA ILE A 32 -1.63 -14.29 6.57
C ILE A 32 -2.17 -13.88 5.19
N VAL A 33 -3.36 -14.36 4.79
CA VAL A 33 -3.96 -14.06 3.48
C VAL A 33 -4.14 -12.55 3.27
N GLY A 34 -4.50 -11.81 4.32
CA GLY A 34 -4.60 -10.35 4.27
C GLY A 34 -3.28 -9.70 3.86
N ILE A 35 -2.17 -10.14 4.47
CA ILE A 35 -0.83 -9.64 4.16
C ILE A 35 -0.49 -9.92 2.68
N PHE A 36 -0.66 -11.15 2.20
CA PHE A 36 -0.38 -11.50 0.80
C PHE A 36 -1.22 -10.70 -0.20
N LEU A 37 -2.51 -10.53 0.08
CA LEU A 37 -3.41 -9.73 -0.75
C LEU A 37 -2.89 -8.29 -0.90
N PHE A 38 -2.50 -7.67 0.22
CA PHE A 38 -2.01 -6.30 0.20
C PHE A 38 -0.58 -6.17 -0.35
N LEU A 39 0.26 -7.19 -0.27
CA LEU A 39 1.54 -7.24 -0.97
C LEU A 39 1.33 -7.19 -2.50
N LEU A 40 0.44 -8.03 -3.04
CA LEU A 40 0.13 -8.01 -4.47
C LEU A 40 -0.47 -6.68 -4.90
N LEU A 41 -1.40 -6.16 -4.10
CA LEU A 41 -2.07 -4.90 -4.40
C LEU A 41 -1.11 -3.70 -4.41
N THR A 42 -0.17 -3.65 -3.45
CA THR A 42 0.84 -2.59 -3.40
C THR A 42 1.81 -2.64 -4.59
N VAL A 43 2.18 -3.83 -5.09
CA VAL A 43 2.92 -3.96 -6.37
C VAL A 43 2.11 -3.35 -7.52
N ILE A 44 0.83 -3.73 -7.65
CA ILE A 44 -0.04 -3.26 -8.74
C ILE A 44 -0.20 -1.74 -8.69
N ILE A 45 -0.43 -1.17 -7.52
CA ILE A 45 -0.61 0.28 -7.35
C ILE A 45 0.70 1.03 -7.64
N GLY A 46 1.85 0.51 -7.19
CA GLY A 46 3.16 1.09 -7.51
C GLY A 46 3.43 1.13 -9.01
N PHE A 47 3.16 0.01 -9.69
CA PHE A 47 3.25 -0.09 -11.15
C PHE A 47 2.31 0.91 -11.84
N TYR A 48 1.04 0.93 -11.43
CA TYR A 48 0.02 1.82 -12.00
C TYR A 48 0.38 3.30 -11.84
N ALA A 49 0.86 3.70 -10.67
CA ALA A 49 1.27 5.07 -10.40
C ALA A 49 2.46 5.49 -11.27
N LYS A 50 3.38 4.58 -11.54
CA LYS A 50 4.48 4.85 -12.49
C LYS A 50 3.96 5.00 -13.91
N MET A 51 3.14 4.07 -14.39
CA MET A 51 2.57 4.11 -15.74
C MET A 51 1.72 5.37 -16.00
N THR A 52 1.04 5.88 -14.96
CA THR A 52 0.19 7.07 -15.06
C THR A 52 0.87 8.38 -14.66
N GLN A 53 2.17 8.35 -14.30
CA GLN A 53 2.93 9.51 -13.78
C GLN A 53 2.31 10.15 -12.52
N GLN A 54 1.69 9.36 -11.65
CA GLN A 54 1.01 9.80 -10.42
C GLN A 54 1.78 9.43 -9.14
N ILE A 55 3.13 9.42 -9.19
CA ILE A 55 3.99 9.08 -8.05
C ILE A 55 3.77 10.02 -6.85
N SER A 56 3.47 11.30 -7.08
CA SER A 56 3.15 12.23 -5.98
C SER A 56 1.89 11.83 -5.22
N LEU A 57 0.84 11.39 -5.92
CA LEU A 57 -0.40 10.91 -5.33
C LEU A 57 -0.18 9.59 -4.57
N LEU A 58 0.72 8.74 -5.07
CA LEU A 58 1.17 7.53 -4.41
C LEU A 58 1.82 7.81 -3.05
N VAL A 59 2.76 8.76 -3.01
CA VAL A 59 3.44 9.17 -1.77
C VAL A 59 2.45 9.75 -0.77
N PHE A 60 1.56 10.63 -1.23
CA PHE A 60 0.52 11.22 -0.38
C PHE A 60 -0.44 10.16 0.17
N GLY A 61 -0.85 9.20 -0.68
CA GLY A 61 -1.68 8.07 -0.29
C GLY A 61 -1.03 7.21 0.78
N ASN A 62 0.25 6.85 0.62
CA ASN A 62 1.00 6.11 1.63
C ASN A 62 1.02 6.84 2.98
N LEU A 63 1.25 8.17 2.97
CA LEU A 63 1.27 8.96 4.19
C LEU A 63 -0.08 8.92 4.91
N ILE A 64 -1.18 9.15 4.17
CA ILE A 64 -2.54 9.03 4.71
C ILE A 64 -2.76 7.65 5.30
N ASN A 65 -2.36 6.60 4.58
CA ASN A 65 -2.58 5.23 5.02
C ASN A 65 -1.86 4.89 6.32
N ILE A 66 -0.60 5.30 6.43
CA ILE A 66 0.22 5.11 7.62
C ILE A 66 -0.40 5.87 8.79
N LEU A 67 -0.79 7.14 8.59
CA LEU A 67 -1.42 7.95 9.64
C LEU A 67 -2.73 7.34 10.11
N LEU A 68 -3.61 6.92 9.19
CA LEU A 68 -4.88 6.27 9.53
C LEU A 68 -4.65 4.93 10.26
N SER A 69 -3.70 4.13 9.79
CA SER A 69 -3.39 2.83 10.40
C SER A 69 -2.83 2.99 11.80
N CYS A 70 -1.89 3.92 12.00
CA CYS A 70 -1.34 4.26 13.31
C CYS A 70 -2.42 4.84 14.24
N ALA A 71 -3.29 5.71 13.74
CA ALA A 71 -4.41 6.25 14.52
C ALA A 71 -5.35 5.14 14.98
N LEU A 72 -5.74 4.21 14.10
CA LEU A 72 -6.62 3.09 14.44
C LEU A 72 -5.98 2.10 15.41
N ILE A 73 -4.66 1.93 15.34
CA ILE A 73 -3.92 1.21 16.38
C ILE A 73 -4.09 1.97 17.70
N LEU A 74 -3.83 3.28 17.77
CA LEU A 74 -3.87 4.06 19.01
C LEU A 74 -5.27 4.22 19.64
N PHE A 75 -6.34 4.36 18.86
CA PHE A 75 -7.70 4.66 19.35
C PHE A 75 -8.47 3.48 19.98
N LYS A 76 -7.77 2.45 20.49
CA LYS A 76 -8.32 1.16 20.99
C LYS A 76 -8.90 0.26 19.90
N SER A 77 -8.03 -0.29 19.06
CA SER A 77 -8.30 -1.60 18.49
C SER A 77 -8.11 -2.69 19.56
N PRO A 78 -8.92 -3.77 19.58
CA PRO A 78 -8.66 -4.97 20.39
C PRO A 78 -7.19 -5.45 20.28
N LEU A 79 -6.51 -5.14 19.16
CA LEU A 79 -5.08 -5.37 18.94
C LEU A 79 -4.16 -4.74 20.01
N VAL A 80 -4.47 -3.54 20.54
CA VAL A 80 -3.65 -2.89 21.59
C VAL A 80 -3.78 -3.59 22.94
N SER A 81 -4.97 -4.12 23.20
CA SER A 81 -5.30 -4.85 24.42
C SER A 81 -4.87 -6.33 24.35
N LEU A 82 -4.29 -6.82 23.26
CA LEU A 82 -4.06 -8.26 23.10
C LEU A 82 -2.62 -8.60 22.64
N TYR A 83 -1.90 -7.68 21.99
CA TYR A 83 -0.43 -7.74 21.85
C TYR A 83 0.26 -7.38 23.19
N HIS A 84 -0.07 -8.12 24.25
CA HIS A 84 0.16 -7.75 25.65
C HIS A 84 1.61 -7.78 26.16
N SER A 85 2.62 -7.91 25.29
CA SER A 85 4.03 -7.86 25.70
C SER A 85 4.92 -6.97 24.82
N SER A 86 4.42 -6.51 23.68
CA SER A 86 5.19 -5.73 22.70
C SER A 86 4.32 -4.63 22.14
N SER A 87 4.87 -3.43 21.96
CA SER A 87 4.17 -2.32 21.33
C SER A 87 3.51 -2.79 20.02
N PRO A 88 2.23 -2.49 19.73
CA PRO A 88 1.55 -2.89 18.49
C PRO A 88 2.26 -2.35 17.22
N PHE A 89 3.14 -1.37 17.40
CA PHE A 89 4.03 -0.86 16.36
C PHE A 89 5.15 -1.83 15.96
N VAL A 90 5.50 -2.81 16.79
CA VAL A 90 6.50 -3.84 16.50
C VAL A 90 6.09 -4.69 15.30
N ALA A 91 4.79 -4.97 15.14
CA ALA A 91 4.27 -5.66 13.96
C ALA A 91 3.96 -4.69 12.81
N ALA A 92 3.41 -3.51 13.12
CA ALA A 92 3.00 -2.54 12.09
C ALA A 92 4.17 -1.93 11.31
N VAL A 93 5.28 -1.56 11.97
CA VAL A 93 6.40 -0.88 11.31
C VAL A 93 7.09 -1.78 10.27
N PRO A 94 7.45 -3.04 10.55
CA PRO A 94 7.98 -3.95 9.54
C PRO A 94 7.00 -4.17 8.39
N LEU A 95 5.70 -4.25 8.67
CA LEU A 95 4.68 -4.45 7.66
C LEU A 95 4.54 -3.21 6.74
N ILE A 96 4.60 -2.01 7.29
CA ILE A 96 4.67 -0.75 6.51
C ILE A 96 5.90 -0.77 5.61
N ALA A 97 7.08 -1.10 6.15
CA ALA A 97 8.32 -1.16 5.38
C ALA A 97 8.21 -2.18 4.24
N LEU A 98 7.64 -3.36 4.51
CA LEU A 98 7.43 -4.40 3.52
C LEU A 98 6.49 -3.94 2.39
N PHE A 99 5.37 -3.31 2.73
CA PHE A 99 4.45 -2.75 1.72
C PHE A 99 5.08 -1.63 0.89
N LEU A 100 5.94 -0.80 1.48
CA LEU A 100 6.68 0.21 0.72
C LEU A 100 7.68 -0.44 -0.24
N ILE A 101 8.39 -1.50 0.19
CA ILE A 101 9.33 -2.24 -0.66
C ILE A 101 8.60 -2.90 -1.84
N THR A 102 7.47 -3.57 -1.62
CA THR A 102 6.70 -4.18 -2.71
C THR A 102 6.17 -3.14 -3.68
N GLN A 103 5.76 -1.98 -3.19
CA GLN A 103 5.34 -0.88 -4.02
C GLN A 103 6.48 -0.31 -4.87
N LEU A 104 7.71 -0.22 -4.33
CA LEU A 104 8.90 0.13 -5.09
C LEU A 104 9.18 -0.88 -6.21
N THR A 105 8.98 -2.18 -5.96
CA THR A 105 9.07 -3.22 -7.00
C THR A 105 8.09 -2.97 -8.14
N GLY A 106 6.85 -2.59 -7.83
CA GLY A 106 5.86 -2.18 -8.84
C GLY A 106 6.34 -0.99 -9.68
N ILE A 107 6.84 0.05 -9.02
CA ILE A 107 7.39 1.25 -9.68
C ILE A 107 8.54 0.88 -10.61
N PHE A 108 9.45 0.02 -10.15
CA PHE A 108 10.60 -0.45 -10.93
C PHE A 108 10.15 -1.11 -12.24
N TRP A 109 9.21 -2.05 -12.19
CA TRP A 109 8.68 -2.69 -13.39
C TRP A 109 7.94 -1.72 -14.31
N GLY A 110 7.17 -0.78 -13.73
CA GLY A 110 6.51 0.27 -14.52
C GLY A 110 7.50 1.18 -15.23
N TYR A 111 8.67 1.44 -14.63
CA TYR A 111 9.73 2.21 -15.26
C TYR A 111 10.36 1.47 -16.45
N ILE A 112 10.68 0.17 -16.29
CA ILE A 112 11.23 -0.66 -17.36
C ILE A 112 10.28 -0.66 -18.56
N LEU A 113 9.00 -0.96 -18.34
CA LEU A 113 8.03 -1.06 -19.42
C LEU A 113 7.83 0.29 -20.14
N GLN A 114 7.77 1.39 -19.38
CA GLN A 114 7.65 2.72 -19.97
C GLN A 114 8.87 3.09 -20.83
N LYS A 115 10.07 2.72 -20.37
CA LYS A 115 11.32 2.94 -21.09
C LYS A 115 11.31 2.15 -22.41
N GLU A 116 10.99 0.86 -22.36
CA GLU A 116 10.90 0.00 -23.56
C GLU A 116 9.89 0.54 -24.58
N ALA A 117 8.70 0.96 -24.13
CA ALA A 117 7.68 1.55 -25.01
C ALA A 117 8.16 2.83 -25.69
N SER A 118 8.98 3.63 -25.00
CA SER A 118 9.56 4.87 -25.55
C SER A 118 10.63 4.58 -26.60
N PHE A 119 11.45 3.54 -26.42
CA PHE A 119 12.45 3.11 -27.41
C PHE A 119 11.81 2.53 -28.67
N ASN A 120 10.77 1.70 -28.53
CA ASN A 120 10.11 1.05 -29.66
C ASN A 120 9.23 1.99 -30.49
N GLY A 121 8.79 3.13 -29.94
CA GLY A 121 8.02 4.15 -30.68
C GLY A 121 8.88 5.15 -31.48
N GLN A 122 10.20 5.00 -31.48
CA GLN A 122 11.15 5.85 -32.23
C GLN A 122 11.80 5.15 -33.44
N ASN A 123 11.48 3.87 -33.66
CA ASN A 123 11.85 3.08 -34.85
C ASN A 123 10.63 2.90 -35.77
#